data_AF-A0A263HDC5-F1
#
_entry.id   AF-A0A263HDC5-F1
#
_cell.length_a   1.000
_cell.length_b   1.000
_cell.length_c   1.000
_cell.angle_alpha   90.00
_cell.angle_beta   90.00
_cell.angle_gamma   90.00
#
_symmetry.space_group_name_H-M   'P 1'
#
loop_
_entity.id
_entity.type
_entity.pdbx_description
1 polymer ?
#
loop_
_entity_poly.entity_id
_entity_poly.type
_entity_poly.pdbx_seq_one_letter_code
_entity_poly.pdbx_strand_id
1 'polypeptide(L)'
;MQKKARFLALFGSLSFSAYATNRQHPHFNAFNALEQNILFQADAHLTKGNYPLQFWQDNQCFQAQSAVKLNQTVSLIPCSGDVPQLRLFKSADYQAQVKHGKVTFMPAKEANSLLLLEKCR
;
A
#
# COMPACT_ATOMS: atom_id res chain seq x y z
N MET A 1 33.10 58.31 -50.05
CA MET A 1 33.68 58.00 -48.72
C MET A 1 33.23 56.62 -48.29
N GLN A 2 34.17 55.73 -48.02
CA GLN A 2 33.94 54.41 -47.44
C GLN A 2 33.60 54.53 -45.95
N LYS A 3 32.85 53.57 -45.41
CA LYS A 3 33.30 52.73 -44.28
C LYS A 3 32.34 51.56 -44.06
N LYS A 4 32.86 50.36 -44.29
CA LYS A 4 32.33 49.11 -43.75
C LYS A 4 32.56 49.11 -42.23
N ALA A 5 31.60 48.65 -41.46
CA ALA A 5 31.85 48.12 -40.12
C ALA A 5 31.00 46.86 -39.94
N ARG A 6 31.65 45.70 -40.05
CA ARG A 6 31.17 44.45 -39.48
C ARG A 6 31.48 44.50 -37.99
N PHE A 7 30.53 44.11 -37.14
CA PHE A 7 30.83 43.75 -35.75
C PHE A 7 30.14 42.44 -35.38
N LEU A 8 30.94 41.59 -34.75
CA LEU A 8 30.70 40.19 -34.39
C LEU A 8 29.82 40.05 -33.13
N ALA A 9 29.05 38.96 -33.12
CA ALA A 9 28.69 38.07 -32.02
C ALA A 9 28.18 38.64 -30.68
N LEU A 10 26.98 38.19 -30.27
CA LEU A 10 26.78 37.69 -28.91
C LEU A 10 25.82 36.48 -28.95
N PHE A 11 26.35 35.33 -28.57
CA PHE A 11 25.59 34.11 -28.29
C PHE A 11 24.67 34.36 -27.10
N GLY A 12 23.36 34.42 -27.33
CA GLY A 12 22.36 34.36 -26.29
C GLY A 12 22.16 32.91 -25.85
N SER A 13 22.95 32.48 -24.87
CA SER A 13 22.76 31.23 -24.12
C SER A 13 21.45 31.29 -23.34
N LEU A 14 20.42 30.60 -23.82
CA LEU A 14 19.31 30.16 -22.98
C LEU A 14 19.58 28.72 -22.56
N SER A 15 20.03 28.58 -21.32
CA SER A 15 20.18 27.34 -20.58
C SER A 15 18.83 26.64 -20.46
N PHE A 16 18.75 25.37 -20.86
CA PHE A 16 17.87 24.42 -20.20
C PHE A 16 18.67 23.15 -19.90
N SER A 17 18.86 22.93 -18.60
CA SER A 17 19.53 21.77 -18.04
C SER A 17 18.67 20.51 -18.22
N ALA A 18 19.35 19.45 -18.65
CA ALA A 18 19.22 18.04 -18.28
C ALA A 18 17.84 17.49 -17.89
N TYR A 19 17.40 16.42 -18.59
CA TYR A 19 16.94 15.19 -17.92
C TYR A 19 17.36 13.95 -18.70
N ALA A 20 17.53 12.87 -17.96
CA ALA A 20 18.29 11.67 -18.24
C ALA A 20 17.92 10.90 -19.52
N THR A 21 18.93 10.26 -20.11
CA THR A 21 18.72 9.13 -21.00
C THR A 21 18.05 8.01 -20.20
N ASN A 22 16.81 7.68 -20.52
CA ASN A 22 16.24 6.41 -20.07
C ASN A 22 17.01 5.30 -20.82
N ARG A 23 18.08 4.80 -20.19
CA ARG A 23 18.76 3.58 -20.60
C ARG A 23 17.84 2.40 -20.27
N GLN A 24 16.86 2.13 -21.13
CA GLN A 24 16.11 0.87 -21.10
C GLN A 24 16.75 -0.10 -22.09
N HIS A 25 17.20 -1.24 -21.58
CA HIS A 25 17.78 -2.31 -22.39
C HIS A 25 16.72 -2.81 -23.38
N PRO A 26 17.00 -2.94 -24.69
CA PRO A 26 16.00 -3.27 -25.71
C PRO A 26 15.33 -4.64 -25.53
N HIS A 27 15.85 -5.48 -24.63
CA HIS A 27 15.27 -6.79 -24.29
C HIS A 27 14.64 -6.89 -22.90
N PHE A 28 14.62 -5.83 -22.10
CA PHE A 28 14.00 -5.87 -20.77
C PHE A 28 13.14 -4.64 -20.53
N ASN A 29 11.88 -4.88 -20.14
CA ASN A 29 11.01 -3.83 -19.61
C ASN A 29 11.61 -3.27 -18.31
N ALA A 30 11.37 -1.99 -18.02
CA ALA A 30 11.69 -1.42 -16.71
C ALA A 30 10.92 -2.18 -15.62
N PHE A 31 11.62 -3.02 -14.87
CA PHE A 31 11.07 -3.72 -13.72
C PHE A 31 10.92 -2.72 -12.57
N ASN A 32 9.70 -2.22 -12.38
CA ASN A 32 9.33 -1.41 -11.22
C ASN A 32 8.78 -2.33 -10.12
N ALA A 33 9.22 -2.06 -8.90
CA ALA A 33 9.20 -2.89 -7.70
C ALA A 33 7.98 -3.82 -7.54
N LEU A 34 8.24 -5.12 -7.51
CA LEU A 34 7.39 -6.07 -6.80
C LEU A 34 7.63 -5.88 -5.30
N GLU A 35 7.05 -4.83 -4.71
CA GLU A 35 6.84 -4.76 -3.25
C GLU A 35 5.78 -5.81 -2.84
N GLN A 36 6.01 -7.07 -3.18
CA GLN A 36 5.11 -8.19 -2.88
C GLN A 36 5.34 -8.70 -1.46
N ASN A 37 5.39 -7.83 -0.46
CA ASN A 37 5.39 -8.26 0.94
C ASN A 37 4.81 -7.17 1.84
N ILE A 38 3.73 -6.53 1.40
CA ILE A 38 3.01 -5.60 2.27
C ILE A 38 2.24 -6.45 3.29
N LEU A 39 2.88 -6.65 4.44
CA LEU A 39 2.31 -7.25 5.63
C LEU A 39 1.89 -6.10 6.55
N PHE A 40 0.59 -5.87 6.66
CA PHE A 40 0.03 -5.00 7.68
C PHE A 40 -0.41 -5.85 8.86
N GLN A 41 -0.15 -5.40 10.07
CA GLN A 41 -0.54 -6.08 11.29
C GLN A 41 -1.13 -5.08 12.27
N ALA A 42 -2.14 -5.49 13.05
CA ALA A 42 -2.77 -4.65 14.07
C ALA A 42 -3.28 -5.50 15.24
N ASP A 43 -3.07 -5.07 16.49
CA ASP A 43 -3.42 -5.82 17.71
C ASP A 43 -4.37 -5.09 18.68
N ALA A 44 -5.63 -5.48 18.74
CA ALA A 44 -6.67 -4.83 19.51
C ALA A 44 -7.21 -5.68 20.67
N HIS A 45 -7.44 -5.05 21.82
CA HIS A 45 -8.32 -5.63 22.83
C HIS A 45 -9.77 -5.49 22.38
N LEU A 46 -10.40 -6.62 22.01
CA LEU A 46 -11.78 -6.64 21.53
C LEU A 46 -12.66 -7.39 22.53
N THR A 47 -13.86 -6.87 22.74
CA THR A 47 -14.88 -7.54 23.55
C THR A 47 -15.61 -8.61 22.74
N LYS A 48 -16.33 -9.50 23.42
CA LYS A 48 -17.25 -10.44 22.75
C LYS A 48 -18.28 -9.64 21.93
N GLY A 49 -18.38 -9.91 20.62
CA GLY A 49 -19.26 -9.16 19.74
C GLY A 49 -19.10 -9.50 18.27
N ASN A 50 -19.80 -8.76 17.42
CA ASN A 50 -19.65 -8.82 15.96
C ASN A 50 -18.94 -7.55 15.50
N TYR A 51 -17.90 -7.72 14.68
CA TYR A 51 -17.07 -6.63 14.18
C TYR A 51 -17.10 -6.60 12.66
N PRO A 52 -17.44 -5.46 12.03
CA PRO A 52 -17.39 -5.32 10.59
C PRO A 52 -15.94 -5.34 10.09
N LEU A 53 -15.67 -6.13 9.05
CA LEU A 53 -14.32 -6.24 8.48
C LEU A 53 -14.17 -5.38 7.23
N GLN A 54 -13.99 -4.09 7.46
CA GLN A 54 -13.67 -3.12 6.42
C GLN A 54 -12.36 -2.40 6.74
N PHE A 55 -11.57 -2.19 5.69
CA PHE A 55 -10.27 -1.55 5.74
C PHE A 55 -10.26 -0.41 4.73
N TRP A 56 -9.67 0.70 5.13
CA TRP A 56 -9.47 1.86 4.27
C TRP A 56 -7.98 2.01 4.03
N GLN A 57 -7.58 2.00 2.76
CA GLN A 57 -6.20 2.22 2.34
C GLN A 57 -6.20 3.12 1.12
N ASP A 58 -5.43 4.22 1.17
CA ASP A 58 -5.25 5.14 0.05
C ASP A 58 -6.58 5.61 -0.58
N ASN A 59 -7.57 5.93 0.26
CA ASN A 59 -8.92 6.34 -0.13
C ASN A 59 -9.74 5.27 -0.88
N GLN A 60 -9.31 4.01 -0.84
CA GLN A 60 -10.03 2.83 -1.33
C GLN A 60 -10.54 1.98 -0.16
N CYS A 61 -11.75 1.46 -0.31
CA CYS A 61 -12.39 0.58 0.68
C CYS A 61 -12.22 -0.89 0.26
N PHE A 62 -11.73 -1.70 1.20
CA PHE A 62 -11.62 -3.14 1.06
C PHE A 62 -12.40 -3.84 2.16
N GLN A 63 -13.03 -4.97 1.83
CA GLN A 63 -13.72 -5.83 2.77
C GLN A 63 -13.30 -7.29 2.58
N ALA A 64 -13.49 -8.13 3.60
CA ALA A 64 -13.30 -9.56 3.42
C ALA A 64 -14.28 -10.12 2.37
N GLN A 65 -13.87 -11.13 1.61
CA GLN A 65 -14.75 -11.81 0.66
C GLN A 65 -15.89 -12.58 1.36
N SER A 66 -15.66 -13.00 2.61
CA SER A 66 -16.61 -13.76 3.42
C SER A 66 -16.43 -13.46 4.90
N ALA A 67 -17.37 -13.91 5.72
CA ALA A 67 -17.22 -13.89 7.18
C ALA A 67 -15.91 -14.61 7.58
N VAL A 68 -15.06 -13.91 8.33
CA VAL A 68 -13.77 -14.44 8.78
C VAL A 68 -13.95 -15.14 10.11
N LYS A 69 -13.29 -16.29 10.29
CA LYS A 69 -13.17 -16.96 11.59
C LYS A 69 -11.74 -16.80 12.11
N LEU A 70 -11.56 -17.04 13.40
CA LEU A 70 -10.23 -17.05 14.00
C LEU A 70 -9.32 -18.09 13.32
N ASN A 71 -8.07 -17.70 13.13
CA ASN A 71 -6.99 -18.45 12.48
C ASN A 71 -7.30 -18.84 11.03
N GLN A 72 -8.19 -18.10 10.37
CA GLN A 72 -8.51 -18.30 8.95
C GLN A 72 -8.08 -17.09 8.12
N THR A 73 -7.51 -17.38 6.95
CA THR A 73 -7.12 -16.39 5.96
C THR A 73 -8.21 -16.27 4.89
N VAL A 74 -8.67 -15.04 4.63
CA VAL A 74 -9.70 -14.74 3.64
C VAL A 74 -9.21 -13.64 2.70
N SER A 75 -9.55 -13.72 1.42
CA SER A 75 -9.19 -12.68 0.45
C SER A 75 -9.94 -11.38 0.73
N LEU A 76 -9.28 -10.25 0.50
CA LEU A 76 -9.91 -8.93 0.50
C LEU A 76 -10.39 -8.61 -0.92
N ILE A 77 -11.59 -8.08 -1.00
CA ILE A 77 -12.21 -7.59 -2.23
C ILE A 77 -12.56 -6.10 -2.05
N PRO A 78 -12.69 -5.33 -3.14
CA PRO A 78 -13.28 -3.99 -3.06
C PRO A 78 -14.66 -4.04 -2.40
N CYS A 79 -14.99 -3.04 -1.61
CA CYS A 79 -16.29 -2.95 -0.93
C CYS A 79 -17.44 -3.01 -1.95
N SER A 80 -18.36 -3.98 -1.79
CA SER A 80 -19.38 -4.33 -2.79
C SER A 80 -20.76 -4.66 -2.17
N GLY A 81 -21.19 -3.88 -1.18
CA GLY A 81 -22.49 -4.08 -0.52
C GLY A 81 -22.32 -4.65 0.90
N ASP A 82 -22.89 -5.82 1.15
CA ASP A 82 -22.95 -6.42 2.48
C ASP A 82 -21.56 -6.63 3.10
N VAL A 83 -21.44 -6.24 4.37
CA VAL A 83 -20.18 -6.25 5.11
C VAL A 83 -20.07 -7.51 5.95
N PRO A 84 -19.14 -8.42 5.64
CA PRO A 84 -18.94 -9.60 6.45
C PRO A 84 -18.46 -9.22 7.86
N GLN A 85 -19.01 -9.93 8.84
CA GLN A 85 -18.74 -9.71 10.25
C GLN A 85 -17.81 -10.79 10.80
N LEU A 86 -16.84 -10.39 11.61
CA LEU A 86 -16.09 -11.27 12.50
C LEU A 86 -16.85 -11.42 13.81
N ARG A 87 -17.20 -12.66 14.16
CA ARG A 87 -17.85 -12.95 15.44
C ARG A 87 -16.84 -13.42 16.47
N LEU A 88 -16.69 -12.64 17.53
CA LEU A 88 -15.87 -12.99 18.69
C LEU A 88 -16.74 -13.61 19.78
N PHE A 89 -16.28 -14.72 20.33
CA PHE A 89 -17.00 -15.48 21.36
C PHE A 89 -16.55 -15.14 22.79
N LYS A 90 -15.43 -14.42 22.93
CA LYS A 90 -14.85 -13.97 24.20
C LYS A 90 -14.18 -12.62 24.03
N SER A 91 -14.02 -11.89 25.13
CA SER A 91 -13.19 -10.68 25.18
C SER A 91 -11.73 -11.07 25.37
N ALA A 92 -10.83 -10.58 24.52
CA ALA A 92 -9.40 -10.84 24.57
C ALA A 92 -8.65 -9.86 23.66
N ASP A 93 -7.33 -9.95 23.68
CA ASP A 93 -6.48 -9.31 22.68
C ASP A 93 -6.49 -10.14 21.38
N TYR A 94 -6.55 -9.47 20.24
CA TYR A 94 -6.64 -10.06 18.90
C TYR A 94 -5.76 -9.31 17.90
N GLN A 95 -5.14 -10.05 16.99
CA GLN A 95 -4.37 -9.55 15.87
C GLN A 95 -5.11 -9.72 14.54
N ALA A 96 -5.09 -8.69 13.71
CA ALA A 96 -5.41 -8.76 12.29
C ALA A 96 -4.11 -8.67 11.47
N GLN A 97 -3.90 -9.56 10.51
CA GLN A 97 -2.77 -9.52 9.58
C GLN A 97 -3.28 -9.47 8.15
N VAL A 98 -2.90 -8.46 7.38
CA VAL A 98 -3.16 -8.36 5.94
C VAL A 98 -1.88 -8.63 5.18
N LYS A 99 -1.87 -9.67 4.35
CA LYS A 99 -0.74 -10.07 3.50
C LYS A 99 -1.24 -10.38 2.10
N HIS A 100 -0.64 -9.76 1.09
CA HIS A 100 -0.99 -9.98 -0.34
C HIS A 100 -2.48 -9.87 -0.65
N GLY A 101 -3.16 -8.87 -0.06
CA GLY A 101 -4.60 -8.71 -0.23
C GLY A 101 -5.44 -9.80 0.43
N LYS A 102 -4.89 -10.55 1.39
CA LYS A 102 -5.62 -11.49 2.24
C LYS A 102 -5.53 -11.08 3.69
N VAL A 103 -6.59 -11.24 4.46
CA VAL A 103 -6.64 -10.93 5.89
C VAL A 103 -6.75 -12.20 6.73
N THR A 104 -6.03 -12.26 7.84
CA THR A 104 -6.08 -13.33 8.84
C THR A 104 -6.31 -12.71 10.21
N PHE A 105 -7.24 -13.28 10.99
CA PHE A 105 -7.51 -12.83 12.37
C PHE A 105 -7.08 -13.92 13.35
N MET A 106 -6.33 -13.58 14.38
CA MET A 106 -5.83 -14.52 15.39
C MET A 106 -5.81 -13.89 16.79
N PRO A 107 -5.86 -14.66 17.89
CA PRO A 107 -5.73 -14.10 19.24
C PRO A 107 -4.32 -13.55 19.52
N ALA A 108 -4.17 -12.42 20.21
CA ALA A 108 -2.86 -11.79 20.49
C ALA A 108 -1.95 -12.61 21.40
N LYS A 109 -2.47 -13.63 22.11
CA LYS A 109 -1.59 -14.57 22.82
C LYS A 109 -0.64 -15.32 21.85
N GLU A 110 -0.97 -15.35 20.57
CA GLU A 110 -0.16 -15.91 19.48
C GLU A 110 0.57 -14.82 18.66
N ALA A 111 0.51 -13.56 19.09
CA ALA A 111 0.62 -12.42 18.19
C ALA A 111 1.25 -11.19 18.88
N ASN A 112 2.30 -10.61 18.28
CA ASN A 112 3.10 -9.57 18.92
C ASN A 112 2.38 -8.21 18.85
N SER A 113 1.81 -7.81 19.99
CA SER A 113 1.08 -6.57 20.27
C SER A 113 1.64 -5.27 19.66
N LEU A 114 0.88 -4.58 18.79
CA LEU A 114 0.48 -3.15 18.96
C LEU A 114 -0.53 -2.69 17.89
N LEU A 115 -1.42 -1.76 18.25
CA LEU A 115 -2.37 -1.11 17.32
C LEU A 115 -1.79 0.19 16.75
N LEU A 116 -1.25 0.05 15.54
CA LEU A 116 -1.32 1.00 14.44
C LEU A 116 -1.19 0.09 13.20
N LEU A 117 -1.94 0.36 12.12
CA LEU A 117 -1.70 -0.33 10.84
C LEU A 117 -0.36 0.15 10.30
N GLU A 118 0.72 -0.34 10.89
CA GLU A 118 2.07 -0.09 10.45
C GLU A 118 2.44 -1.17 9.44
N LYS A 119 3.10 -0.76 8.36
CA LYS A 119 3.76 -1.69 7.46
C LYS A 119 4.82 -2.41 8.31
N CYS A 120 4.68 -3.71 8.49
CA CYS A 120 5.67 -4.51 9.19
C CYS A 120 6.99 -4.40 8.40
N ARG A 121 7.98 -3.73 8.98
CA ARG A 121 9.27 -3.39 8.33
C ARG A 121 10.18 -4.60 8.24
#